data_AF-A0A960SHP3-F1
#
_entry.id   AF-A0A960SHP3-F1
#
_cell.length_a   1.000
_cell.length_b   1.000
_cell.length_c   1.000
_cell.angle_alpha   90.00
_cell.angle_beta   90.00
_cell.angle_gamma   90.00
#
_symmetry.space_group_name_H-M   'P 1'
#
loop_
_entity.id
_entity.type
_entity.pdbx_description
1 polymer ?
#
loop_
_entity_poly.entity_id
_entity_poly.type
_entity_poly.pdbx_seq_one_letter_code
_entity_poly.pdbx_strand_id
1 'polypeptide(L)'
;GVPDEEWSCGYGKTVEIDGLPLVANWGGGNYSANATARVARLMLNLGNWDGQQLVDPRAVKATVSDVGTTGHGGIGWWTNSTGQLGKMPADAYCGLGAQDQIVLVVPSLDLIMVRNGGSLQASEGFDADSAVRRQLLFDPLMDCITDAPEITGKPSLPYPPSELIAAIDWAPTDFITRKAQGSDNWPMTWADDNALYTAYGDGWGFDPVVEKKLSLGICKVTGGTSPASFRAENIRSETIERTGQGAHGPKASGILMVDGVLYLWIRNTGNAELAWSKDHGKTWTWADWKLETSFGAPTFLNFGKNYNGARDDFVYIYSQDRDSAYDRADSMVMARVPKNRITSQSDYEFFSHVDFVGEPVWTSDIEKRGPVFIHYNNCYRNGITYNAALGRYFWSQVLPESKHRQGQRFQGGFGVYEAPQPWGPWRTIFFTSNWDVGPGETSSFPTKWMSDDGLSMHLVFSGDDFFSVRKAELRLR
;
A
#
# COMPACT_ATOMS: atom_id res chain seq x y z
N GLY A 1 -17.29 -29.95 2.94
CA GLY A 1 -16.30 -29.51 1.95
C GLY A 1 -15.13 -30.47 1.77
N VAL A 2 -14.89 -31.41 2.70
CA VAL A 2 -13.88 -32.47 2.62
C VAL A 2 -14.61 -33.81 2.49
N PRO A 3 -14.29 -34.67 1.50
CA PRO A 3 -14.87 -36.01 1.39
C PRO A 3 -14.43 -36.94 2.52
N ASP A 4 -15.25 -37.93 2.90
CA ASP A 4 -14.97 -38.85 4.02
C ASP A 4 -13.75 -39.74 3.78
N GLU A 5 -13.37 -39.98 2.52
CA GLU A 5 -12.16 -40.72 2.15
C GLU A 5 -10.86 -39.94 2.38
N GLU A 6 -10.93 -38.61 2.56
CA GLU A 6 -9.75 -37.76 2.71
C GLU A 6 -9.33 -37.56 4.17
N TRP A 7 -10.07 -38.10 5.13
CA TRP A 7 -9.75 -37.93 6.55
C TRP A 7 -10.09 -39.15 7.41
N SER A 8 -9.36 -39.29 8.51
CA SER A 8 -9.73 -40.17 9.62
C SER A 8 -9.22 -39.62 10.94
N CYS A 9 -9.76 -40.08 12.06
CA CYS A 9 -9.34 -39.66 13.40
C CYS A 9 -9.07 -40.86 14.31
N GLY A 10 -8.45 -40.61 15.47
CA GLY A 10 -8.19 -41.64 16.48
C GLY A 10 -7.16 -42.71 16.07
N TYR A 11 -6.26 -42.44 15.12
CA TYR A 11 -5.33 -43.46 14.59
C TYR A 11 -6.07 -44.69 13.99
N GLY A 12 -7.27 -44.47 13.45
CA GLY A 12 -8.14 -45.54 12.95
C GLY A 12 -8.78 -46.39 14.06
N LYS A 13 -8.76 -45.92 15.31
CA LYS A 13 -9.39 -46.56 16.46
C LYS A 13 -10.18 -45.55 17.29
N THR A 14 -11.46 -45.81 17.48
CA THR A 14 -12.30 -45.06 18.42
C THR A 14 -12.61 -45.98 19.59
N VAL A 15 -12.38 -45.51 20.82
CA VAL A 15 -12.66 -46.30 22.04
C VAL A 15 -13.99 -45.84 22.60
N GLU A 16 -14.89 -46.76 22.86
CA GLU A 16 -16.17 -46.47 23.52
C GLU A 16 -16.00 -46.59 25.04
N ILE A 17 -16.36 -45.52 25.78
CA ILE A 17 -16.48 -45.54 27.24
C ILE A 17 -17.85 -45.00 27.60
N ASP A 18 -18.66 -45.80 28.30
CA ASP A 18 -20.02 -45.45 28.72
C ASP A 18 -20.94 -44.97 27.56
N GLY A 19 -20.72 -45.50 26.35
CA GLY A 19 -21.46 -45.14 25.14
C GLY A 19 -21.04 -43.82 24.49
N LEU A 20 -19.89 -43.27 24.90
CA LEU A 20 -19.27 -42.11 24.27
C LEU A 20 -18.04 -42.52 23.45
N PRO A 21 -17.99 -42.18 22.15
CA PRO A 21 -16.81 -42.38 21.32
C PRO A 21 -15.72 -41.41 21.78
N LEU A 22 -14.59 -41.95 22.24
CA LEU A 22 -13.41 -41.19 22.61
C LEU A 22 -12.33 -41.32 21.55
N VAL A 23 -11.84 -40.15 21.12
CA VAL A 23 -10.70 -40.00 20.22
C VAL A 23 -9.63 -39.16 20.90
N ALA A 24 -8.36 -39.46 20.63
CA ALA A 24 -7.26 -38.65 21.14
C ALA A 24 -7.38 -37.21 20.60
N ASN A 25 -7.24 -36.21 21.48
CA ASN A 25 -7.41 -34.80 21.15
C ASN A 25 -6.13 -34.07 20.76
N TRP A 26 -4.95 -34.68 20.98
CA TRP A 26 -3.64 -34.09 20.65
C TRP A 26 -2.96 -34.74 19.43
N GLY A 27 -3.63 -35.67 18.74
CA GLY A 27 -3.06 -36.37 17.59
C GLY A 27 -4.01 -37.43 17.00
N GLY A 28 -3.54 -38.13 15.96
CA GLY A 28 -4.29 -39.25 15.36
C GLY A 28 -5.30 -38.85 14.29
N GLY A 29 -5.36 -37.57 13.92
CA GLY A 29 -5.98 -37.12 12.68
C GLY A 29 -5.08 -37.46 11.50
N ASN A 30 -5.63 -38.13 10.49
CA ASN A 30 -4.99 -38.31 9.20
C ASN A 30 -5.80 -37.52 8.18
N TYR A 31 -5.16 -36.62 7.44
CA TYR A 31 -5.80 -35.78 6.46
C TYR A 31 -4.96 -35.80 5.19
N SER A 32 -5.62 -35.93 4.04
CA SER A 32 -4.98 -35.66 2.77
C SER A 32 -4.43 -34.22 2.75
N ALA A 33 -3.43 -33.95 1.92
CA ALA A 33 -2.94 -32.58 1.76
C ALA A 33 -4.05 -31.61 1.29
N ASN A 34 -4.98 -32.10 0.46
CA ASN A 34 -6.12 -31.32 -0.01
C ASN A 34 -7.14 -31.06 1.11
N ALA A 35 -7.42 -32.04 1.97
CA ALA A 35 -8.29 -31.87 3.14
C ALA A 35 -7.74 -30.79 4.08
N THR A 36 -6.44 -30.86 4.38
CA THR A 36 -5.75 -29.85 5.19
C THR A 36 -5.78 -28.47 4.51
N ALA A 37 -5.55 -28.40 3.20
CA ALA A 37 -5.61 -27.14 2.45
C ALA A 37 -7.02 -26.52 2.46
N ARG A 38 -8.07 -27.33 2.47
CA ARG A 38 -9.46 -26.85 2.59
C ARG A 38 -9.72 -26.25 3.98
N VAL A 39 -9.21 -26.85 5.05
CA VAL A 39 -9.28 -26.25 6.39
C VAL A 39 -8.51 -24.92 6.43
N ALA A 40 -7.30 -24.89 5.86
CA ALA A 40 -6.53 -23.66 5.73
C ALA A 40 -7.27 -22.58 4.94
N ARG A 41 -7.94 -22.94 3.83
CA ARG A 41 -8.76 -22.02 3.02
C ARG A 41 -9.92 -21.45 3.81
N LEU A 42 -10.58 -22.25 4.65
CA LEU A 42 -11.62 -21.75 5.55
C LEU A 42 -11.07 -20.69 6.50
N MET A 43 -9.90 -20.94 7.10
CA MET A 43 -9.25 -20.00 8.01
C MET A 43 -8.78 -18.73 7.29
N LEU A 44 -8.16 -18.89 6.12
CA LEU A 44 -7.72 -17.79 5.25
C LEU A 44 -8.89 -16.87 4.90
N ASN A 45 -10.06 -17.44 4.61
CA ASN A 45 -11.29 -16.70 4.30
C ASN A 45 -12.13 -16.36 5.54
N LEU A 46 -11.48 -16.23 6.72
CA LEU A 46 -12.12 -15.79 7.96
C LEU A 46 -13.38 -16.58 8.33
N GLY A 47 -13.40 -17.89 8.07
CA GLY A 47 -14.52 -18.78 8.38
C GLY A 47 -15.60 -18.84 7.31
N ASN A 48 -15.42 -18.15 6.17
CA ASN A 48 -16.33 -18.24 5.04
C ASN A 48 -15.97 -19.43 4.15
N TRP A 49 -16.97 -20.26 3.82
CA TRP A 49 -16.86 -21.38 2.90
C TRP A 49 -17.82 -21.19 1.74
N ASP A 50 -17.28 -20.82 0.57
CA ASP A 50 -18.04 -20.66 -0.69
C ASP A 50 -19.33 -19.83 -0.51
N GLY A 51 -19.21 -18.69 0.21
CA GLY A 51 -20.31 -17.77 0.48
C GLY A 51 -21.09 -18.03 1.78
N GLN A 52 -20.88 -19.19 2.42
CA GLN A 52 -21.50 -19.52 3.70
C GLN A 52 -20.56 -19.25 4.88
N GLN A 53 -20.97 -18.41 5.83
CA GLN A 53 -20.19 -18.17 7.04
C GLN A 53 -20.34 -19.34 8.02
N LEU A 54 -19.30 -20.18 8.15
CA LEU A 54 -19.29 -21.36 9.02
C LEU A 54 -18.70 -21.07 10.41
N VAL A 55 -17.74 -20.14 10.50
CA VAL A 55 -17.07 -19.74 11.75
C VAL A 55 -17.11 -18.23 11.87
N ASP A 56 -17.37 -17.66 13.05
CA ASP A 56 -17.36 -16.20 13.23
C ASP A 56 -15.98 -15.62 12.88
N PRO A 57 -15.88 -14.58 12.02
CA PRO A 57 -14.60 -13.98 11.65
C PRO A 57 -13.75 -13.52 12.85
N ARG A 58 -14.40 -13.08 13.94
CA ARG A 58 -13.71 -12.69 15.18
C ARG A 58 -13.12 -13.89 15.90
N ALA A 59 -13.80 -15.03 15.86
CA ALA A 59 -13.27 -16.27 16.41
C ALA A 59 -12.04 -16.73 15.62
N VAL A 60 -12.10 -16.68 14.28
CA VAL A 60 -10.93 -17.01 13.43
C VAL A 60 -9.75 -16.10 13.75
N LYS A 61 -9.97 -14.77 13.80
CA LYS A 61 -8.92 -13.81 14.19
C LYS A 61 -8.34 -14.12 15.56
N ALA A 62 -9.17 -14.36 16.57
CA ALA A 62 -8.71 -14.70 17.91
C ALA A 62 -7.90 -16.02 17.93
N THR A 63 -8.25 -16.97 17.07
CA THR A 63 -7.56 -18.26 16.95
C THR A 63 -6.17 -18.15 16.34
N VAL A 64 -5.92 -17.20 15.42
CA VAL A 64 -4.64 -17.09 14.69
C VAL A 64 -3.78 -15.88 15.11
N SER A 65 -4.29 -15.05 16.02
CA SER A 65 -3.56 -13.89 16.56
C SER A 65 -2.76 -14.28 17.81
N ASP A 66 -1.67 -13.56 18.06
CA ASP A 66 -0.91 -13.70 19.31
C ASP A 66 -1.75 -13.20 20.49
N VAL A 67 -1.99 -14.08 21.45
CA VAL A 67 -2.75 -13.78 22.68
C VAL A 67 -1.83 -13.44 23.86
N GLY A 68 -0.53 -13.23 23.62
CA GLY A 68 0.45 -12.81 24.64
C GLY A 68 0.89 -13.94 25.56
N THR A 69 0.81 -15.20 25.11
CA THR A 69 1.26 -16.37 25.86
C THR A 69 2.73 -16.70 25.58
N THR A 70 3.37 -17.42 26.49
CA THR A 70 4.75 -17.91 26.29
C THR A 70 4.78 -18.89 25.11
N GLY A 71 5.39 -18.48 23.98
CA GLY A 71 5.50 -19.29 22.77
C GLY A 71 4.86 -18.70 21.51
N HIS A 72 4.24 -17.50 21.59
CA HIS A 72 3.71 -16.75 20.44
C HIS A 72 2.75 -17.61 19.58
N GLY A 73 1.82 -18.29 20.25
CA GLY A 73 0.79 -19.11 19.63
C GLY A 73 -0.58 -18.47 19.76
N GLY A 74 -1.41 -18.65 18.74
CA GLY A 74 -2.86 -18.52 18.84
C GLY A 74 -3.50 -19.78 19.47
N ILE A 75 -4.82 -19.92 19.35
CA ILE A 75 -5.56 -21.05 19.92
C ILE A 75 -5.42 -22.28 19.01
N GLY A 76 -4.38 -23.08 19.23
CA GLY A 76 -4.10 -24.29 18.42
C GLY A 76 -3.40 -24.01 17.08
N TRP A 77 -2.88 -22.79 16.89
CA TRP A 77 -2.08 -22.38 15.74
C TRP A 77 -0.83 -21.63 16.21
N TRP A 78 0.28 -21.80 15.51
CA TRP A 78 1.48 -20.98 15.69
C TRP A 78 1.37 -19.72 14.83
N THR A 79 1.79 -18.56 15.33
CA THR A 79 1.72 -17.29 14.60
C THR A 79 3.12 -16.69 14.39
N ASN A 80 3.29 -15.93 13.30
CA ASN A 80 4.51 -15.22 12.97
C ASN A 80 4.48 -13.74 13.39
N SER A 81 3.57 -13.34 14.28
CA SER A 81 3.43 -11.96 14.75
C SER A 81 4.74 -11.33 15.23
N THR A 82 5.67 -12.13 15.75
CA THR A 82 6.99 -11.70 16.25
C THR A 82 8.15 -12.01 15.29
N GLY A 83 7.89 -12.44 14.05
CA GLY A 83 8.91 -12.66 13.02
C GLY A 83 9.79 -13.91 13.22
N GLN A 84 9.31 -14.91 13.96
CA GLN A 84 10.09 -16.12 14.27
C GLN A 84 10.17 -17.13 13.11
N LEU A 85 9.29 -17.03 12.10
CA LEU A 85 9.25 -17.90 10.92
C LEU A 85 10.12 -17.38 9.75
N GLY A 86 11.19 -16.63 10.05
CA GLY A 86 12.16 -16.19 9.05
C GLY A 86 11.65 -15.06 8.16
N LYS A 87 11.75 -15.24 6.83
CA LYS A 87 11.33 -14.24 5.83
C LYS A 87 9.81 -14.10 5.67
N MET A 88 9.04 -14.91 6.40
CA MET A 88 7.57 -14.93 6.31
C MET A 88 6.94 -13.61 6.78
N PRO A 89 5.80 -13.22 6.18
CA PRO A 89 4.99 -12.11 6.67
C PRO A 89 4.52 -12.27 8.11
N ALA A 90 4.39 -11.16 8.84
CA ALA A 90 3.97 -11.17 10.25
C ALA A 90 2.56 -11.75 10.46
N ASP A 91 1.70 -11.71 9.43
CA ASP A 91 0.35 -12.29 9.46
C ASP A 91 0.32 -13.80 9.11
N ALA A 92 1.48 -14.41 8.82
CA ALA A 92 1.57 -15.84 8.59
C ALA A 92 1.26 -16.62 9.88
N TYR A 93 0.54 -17.73 9.74
CA TYR A 93 0.28 -18.67 10.82
C TYR A 93 0.33 -20.11 10.31
N CYS A 94 0.67 -21.05 11.19
CA CYS A 94 0.87 -22.43 10.79
C CYS A 94 0.45 -23.46 11.84
N GLY A 95 0.06 -24.64 11.37
CA GLY A 95 -0.06 -25.85 12.17
C GLY A 95 1.20 -26.69 11.96
N LEU A 96 1.84 -27.09 13.06
CA LEU A 96 3.05 -27.92 13.05
C LEU A 96 2.74 -29.24 13.74
N GLY A 97 2.96 -30.34 13.02
CA GLY A 97 2.83 -31.70 13.52
C GLY A 97 4.17 -32.45 13.51
N ALA A 98 4.21 -33.58 14.22
CA ALA A 98 5.37 -34.47 14.26
C ALA A 98 5.85 -34.84 12.85
N GLN A 99 7.15 -35.01 12.67
CA GLN A 99 7.78 -35.33 11.36
C GLN A 99 7.61 -34.23 10.30
N ASP A 100 7.55 -32.96 10.73
CA ASP A 100 7.41 -31.79 9.87
C ASP A 100 6.18 -31.88 8.94
N GLN A 101 5.05 -32.29 9.51
CA GLN A 101 3.73 -32.12 8.92
C GLN A 101 3.35 -30.65 9.10
N ILE A 102 3.10 -29.94 8.00
CA ILE A 102 2.95 -28.49 8.04
C ILE A 102 1.72 -28.07 7.25
N VAL A 103 0.92 -27.21 7.86
CA VAL A 103 0.00 -26.34 7.14
C VAL A 103 0.40 -24.91 7.44
N LEU A 104 0.74 -24.16 6.40
CA LEU A 104 1.09 -22.75 6.47
C LEU A 104 0.03 -21.94 5.73
N VAL A 105 -0.41 -20.86 6.34
CA VAL A 105 -1.32 -19.89 5.74
C VAL A 105 -0.69 -18.51 5.84
N VAL A 106 -0.65 -17.79 4.73
CA VAL A 106 -0.13 -16.42 4.65
C VAL A 106 -1.21 -15.54 4.02
N PRO A 107 -2.05 -14.88 4.83
CA PRO A 107 -3.19 -14.12 4.34
C PRO A 107 -2.81 -13.02 3.35
N SER A 108 -1.76 -12.27 3.67
CA SER A 108 -1.22 -11.20 2.82
C SER A 108 -0.76 -11.68 1.44
N LEU A 109 -0.49 -12.97 1.26
CA LEU A 109 -0.06 -13.55 -0.01
C LEU A 109 -1.14 -14.44 -0.67
N ASP A 110 -2.34 -14.54 -0.08
CA ASP A 110 -3.37 -15.52 -0.47
C ASP A 110 -2.78 -16.94 -0.66
N LEU A 111 -1.85 -17.30 0.23
CA LEU A 111 -1.01 -18.48 0.08
C LEU A 111 -1.36 -19.54 1.12
N ILE A 112 -1.53 -20.76 0.66
CA ILE A 112 -1.59 -21.96 1.48
C ILE A 112 -0.50 -22.92 1.02
N MET A 113 0.33 -23.38 1.96
CA MET A 113 1.27 -24.47 1.73
C MET A 113 0.93 -25.60 2.68
N VAL A 114 0.71 -26.79 2.11
CA VAL A 114 0.55 -28.02 2.88
C VAL A 114 1.70 -28.96 2.56
N ARG A 115 2.31 -29.51 3.61
CA ARG A 115 3.31 -30.55 3.54
C ARG A 115 2.87 -31.73 4.39
N ASN A 116 2.70 -32.87 3.74
CA ASN A 116 2.66 -34.17 4.39
C ASN A 116 3.95 -34.92 4.04
N GLY A 117 4.64 -35.53 5.02
CA GLY A 117 5.86 -36.30 4.75
C GLY A 117 6.59 -36.76 6.01
N GLY A 118 7.75 -37.38 5.81
CA GLY A 118 8.67 -37.69 6.92
C GLY A 118 9.47 -36.46 7.36
N SER A 119 10.22 -36.60 8.45
CA SER A 119 11.08 -35.54 9.00
C SER A 119 12.01 -34.93 7.94
N LEU A 120 12.15 -33.61 7.94
CA LEU A 120 13.03 -32.88 7.02
C LEU A 120 14.51 -33.08 7.32
N GLN A 121 14.84 -33.53 8.53
CA GLN A 121 16.18 -33.93 8.94
C GLN A 121 16.12 -35.22 9.76
N ALA A 122 17.20 -36.01 9.71
CA ALA A 122 17.41 -37.13 10.62
C ALA A 122 17.76 -36.61 12.03
N SER A 123 16.76 -36.09 12.75
CA SER A 123 16.87 -35.76 14.18
C SER A 123 15.86 -36.58 14.97
N GLU A 124 16.31 -37.20 16.07
CA GLU A 124 15.42 -37.85 17.03
C GLU A 124 14.85 -36.79 17.99
N GLY A 125 13.57 -36.42 17.82
CA GLY A 125 12.86 -35.52 18.74
C GLY A 125 11.68 -34.78 18.09
N PHE A 126 10.69 -34.41 18.92
CA PHE A 126 9.53 -33.59 18.50
C PHE A 126 9.93 -32.14 18.21
N ASP A 127 11.04 -31.67 18.81
CA ASP A 127 11.68 -30.38 18.56
C ASP A 127 12.68 -30.49 17.39
N ALA A 128 12.19 -30.85 16.20
CA ALA A 128 12.93 -30.58 14.98
C ALA A 128 13.20 -29.07 14.93
N ASP A 129 14.48 -28.69 14.92
CA ASP A 129 14.97 -27.32 15.05
C ASP A 129 14.17 -26.35 14.15
N SER A 130 13.60 -25.29 14.75
CA SER A 130 12.87 -24.25 14.01
C SER A 130 13.72 -23.66 12.87
N ALA A 131 15.05 -23.68 13.02
CA ALA A 131 16.00 -23.29 11.99
C ALA A 131 15.93 -24.17 10.74
N VAL A 132 15.65 -25.48 10.85
CA VAL A 132 15.61 -26.41 9.70
C VAL A 132 14.40 -26.12 8.82
N ARG A 133 13.21 -25.99 9.41
CA ARG A 133 11.99 -25.60 8.66
C ARG A 133 12.18 -24.23 8.00
N ARG A 134 12.80 -23.30 8.72
CA ARG A 134 13.11 -21.98 8.20
C ARG A 134 14.03 -22.06 6.98
N GLN A 135 15.18 -22.72 7.11
CA GLN A 135 16.21 -22.79 6.07
C GLN A 135 15.83 -23.63 4.86
N LEU A 136 15.12 -24.74 5.06
CA LEU A 136 14.83 -25.69 3.98
C LEU A 136 13.48 -25.46 3.31
N LEU A 137 12.54 -24.77 3.97
CA LEU A 137 11.17 -24.65 3.49
C LEU A 137 10.68 -23.20 3.47
N PHE A 138 10.66 -22.52 4.61
CA PHE A 138 10.01 -21.20 4.71
C PHE A 138 10.80 -20.10 3.98
N ASP A 139 12.09 -19.94 4.28
CA ASP A 139 12.91 -18.93 3.61
C ASP A 139 13.00 -19.19 2.10
N PRO A 140 13.24 -20.44 1.59
CA PRO A 140 13.22 -20.71 0.16
C PRO A 140 11.85 -20.48 -0.52
N LEU A 141 10.74 -20.81 0.14
CA LEU A 141 9.40 -20.53 -0.38
C LEU A 141 9.17 -19.02 -0.50
N MET A 142 9.55 -18.27 0.54
CA MET A 142 9.51 -16.82 0.49
C MET A 142 10.45 -16.29 -0.58
N ASP A 143 11.66 -16.80 -0.72
CA ASP A 143 12.60 -16.36 -1.75
C ASP A 143 12.05 -16.60 -3.17
N CYS A 144 11.34 -17.70 -3.40
CA CYS A 144 10.63 -17.92 -4.67
C CYS A 144 9.51 -16.89 -4.92
N ILE A 145 8.89 -16.36 -3.87
CA ILE A 145 7.74 -15.44 -3.95
C ILE A 145 8.18 -13.97 -3.91
N THR A 146 9.18 -13.64 -3.09
CA THR A 146 9.65 -12.28 -2.79
C THR A 146 10.94 -11.95 -3.55
N ASP A 147 11.87 -12.90 -3.75
CA ASP A 147 13.24 -12.69 -4.23
C ASP A 147 13.65 -13.57 -5.43
N ALA A 148 12.74 -13.92 -6.35
CA ALA A 148 13.11 -14.64 -7.58
C ALA A 148 13.53 -13.79 -8.82
N PRO A 149 14.30 -12.66 -8.73
CA PRO A 149 14.96 -12.10 -9.90
C PRO A 149 16.09 -12.97 -10.47
N GLU A 150 16.77 -13.77 -9.66
CA GLU A 150 17.97 -14.49 -10.10
C GLU A 150 17.66 -15.73 -10.95
N ILE A 151 16.45 -16.29 -10.84
CA ILE A 151 15.99 -17.42 -11.66
C ILE A 151 15.32 -16.94 -12.97
N THR A 152 14.76 -15.72 -12.97
CA THR A 152 13.92 -15.21 -14.07
C THR A 152 14.53 -14.04 -14.85
N GLY A 153 15.59 -13.42 -14.32
CA GLY A 153 16.16 -12.18 -14.83
C GLY A 153 15.23 -10.96 -14.67
N LYS A 154 14.18 -11.03 -13.84
CA LYS A 154 13.18 -9.95 -13.68
C LYS A 154 12.82 -9.72 -12.21
N PRO A 155 12.74 -8.47 -11.72
CA PRO A 155 12.22 -8.21 -10.38
C PRO A 155 10.83 -8.83 -10.20
N SER A 156 10.57 -9.46 -9.04
CA SER A 156 9.25 -9.93 -8.63
C SER A 156 8.32 -8.71 -8.62
N LEU A 157 7.42 -8.65 -9.59
CA LEU A 157 6.46 -7.56 -9.68
C LEU A 157 5.40 -7.79 -8.59
N PRO A 158 5.01 -6.78 -7.80
CA PRO A 158 4.00 -6.97 -6.76
C PRO A 158 2.61 -7.28 -7.33
N TYR A 159 2.37 -6.94 -8.61
CA TYR A 159 1.18 -7.32 -9.36
C TYR A 159 1.55 -7.84 -10.74
N PRO A 160 0.69 -8.67 -11.37
CA PRO A 160 0.87 -9.09 -12.76
C PRO A 160 1.08 -7.88 -13.69
N PRO A 161 1.85 -8.04 -14.79
CA PRO A 161 1.99 -6.99 -15.79
C PRO A 161 0.63 -6.55 -16.34
N SER A 162 0.49 -5.26 -16.68
CA SER A 162 -0.71 -4.76 -17.34
C SER A 162 -0.97 -5.47 -18.66
N GLU A 163 -2.26 -5.70 -18.92
CA GLU A 163 -2.81 -6.27 -20.15
C GLU A 163 -3.06 -5.18 -21.21
N LEU A 164 -3.03 -3.90 -20.84
CA LEU A 164 -3.23 -2.75 -21.74
C LEU A 164 -1.91 -2.04 -22.07
N ILE A 165 -1.08 -1.79 -21.05
CA ILE A 165 0.15 -0.99 -21.16
C ILE A 165 1.35 -1.94 -21.06
N ALA A 166 2.16 -1.98 -22.10
CA ALA A 166 3.35 -2.82 -22.18
C ALA A 166 4.52 -2.26 -21.35
N ALA A 167 4.73 -0.94 -21.38
CA ALA A 167 5.85 -0.27 -20.74
C ALA A 167 5.66 1.25 -20.61
N ILE A 168 6.53 1.87 -19.80
CA ILE A 168 6.78 3.31 -19.80
C ILE A 168 8.19 3.56 -20.38
N ASP A 169 8.26 4.34 -21.46
CA ASP A 169 9.50 4.85 -22.02
C ASP A 169 9.83 6.22 -21.39
N TRP A 170 10.90 6.27 -20.61
CA TRP A 170 11.34 7.48 -19.93
C TRP A 170 12.25 8.32 -20.81
N ALA A 171 12.03 9.63 -20.87
CA ALA A 171 13.00 10.53 -21.49
C ALA A 171 14.38 10.43 -20.79
N PRO A 172 15.51 10.62 -21.49
CA PRO A 172 16.83 10.56 -20.87
C PRO A 172 16.97 11.57 -19.72
N THR A 173 17.85 11.26 -18.76
CA THR A 173 18.03 12.06 -17.53
C THR A 173 18.44 13.51 -17.79
N ASP A 174 19.19 13.77 -18.88
CA ASP A 174 19.59 15.12 -19.32
C ASP A 174 18.39 16.01 -19.72
N PHE A 175 17.22 15.42 -19.96
CA PHE A 175 15.98 16.16 -20.27
C PHE A 175 15.09 16.38 -19.04
N ILE A 176 15.52 15.98 -17.84
CA ILE A 176 14.77 16.26 -16.61
C ILE A 176 14.82 17.76 -16.33
N THR A 177 13.65 18.39 -16.27
CA THR A 177 13.56 19.79 -15.84
C THR A 177 13.66 19.84 -14.32
N ARG A 178 14.58 20.64 -13.79
CA ARG A 178 14.79 20.83 -12.35
C ARG A 178 14.63 22.30 -11.95
N LYS A 179 13.81 22.55 -10.94
CA LYS A 179 13.54 23.88 -10.35
C LYS A 179 13.42 23.75 -8.83
N ALA A 180 13.31 24.88 -8.12
CA ALA A 180 13.10 24.93 -6.68
C ALA A 180 14.15 24.12 -5.89
N GLN A 181 15.43 24.39 -6.14
CA GLN A 181 16.55 23.68 -5.53
C GLN A 181 16.46 23.67 -4.00
N GLY A 182 16.74 22.52 -3.40
CA GLY A 182 16.72 22.32 -1.96
C GLY A 182 15.31 22.27 -1.37
N SER A 183 14.30 21.92 -2.16
CA SER A 183 12.91 21.74 -1.72
C SER A 183 12.41 20.34 -2.08
N ASP A 184 11.68 19.71 -1.16
CA ASP A 184 11.12 18.35 -1.31
C ASP A 184 9.59 18.35 -1.24
N ASN A 185 8.97 17.21 -1.51
CA ASN A 185 7.51 17.02 -1.66
C ASN A 185 6.88 17.83 -2.78
N TRP A 186 6.03 17.20 -3.59
CA TRP A 186 5.28 17.89 -4.65
C TRP A 186 3.92 17.22 -4.90
N PRO A 187 3.00 17.12 -3.92
CA PRO A 187 1.63 16.75 -4.24
C PRO A 187 1.02 17.82 -5.15
N MET A 188 0.25 17.45 -6.17
CA MET A 188 -0.26 18.38 -7.18
C MET A 188 -1.74 18.17 -7.48
N THR A 189 -2.46 19.25 -7.78
CA THR A 189 -3.84 19.21 -8.26
C THR A 189 -4.11 20.27 -9.32
N TRP A 190 -4.99 19.98 -10.29
CA TRP A 190 -5.39 20.92 -11.34
C TRP A 190 -6.60 21.74 -10.89
N ALA A 191 -6.41 23.04 -10.74
CA ALA A 191 -7.43 23.96 -10.25
C ALA A 191 -8.35 24.55 -11.34
N ASP A 192 -9.47 25.10 -10.88
CA ASP A 192 -10.51 25.81 -11.65
C ASP A 192 -9.98 27.01 -12.47
N ASP A 193 -8.92 27.66 -12.02
CA ASP A 193 -8.23 28.76 -12.71
C ASP A 193 -7.23 28.29 -13.79
N ASN A 194 -7.23 26.99 -14.08
CA ASN A 194 -6.34 26.33 -15.03
C ASN A 194 -4.86 26.30 -14.59
N ALA A 195 -4.54 26.54 -13.32
CA ALA A 195 -3.20 26.30 -12.78
C ALA A 195 -3.09 24.92 -12.11
N LEU A 196 -1.86 24.47 -11.90
CA LEU A 196 -1.58 23.42 -10.94
C LEU A 196 -1.22 24.06 -9.60
N TYR A 197 -1.85 23.58 -8.53
CA TYR A 197 -1.47 23.94 -7.16
C TYR A 197 -0.65 22.80 -6.57
N THR A 198 0.43 23.16 -5.89
CA THR A 198 1.34 22.20 -5.24
C THR A 198 1.81 22.75 -3.90
N ALA A 199 2.42 21.89 -3.11
CA ALA A 199 3.05 22.25 -1.85
C ALA A 199 4.46 21.68 -1.81
N TYR A 200 5.37 22.35 -1.10
CA TYR A 200 6.73 21.88 -0.85
C TYR A 200 6.98 21.78 0.65
N GLY A 201 7.98 20.98 1.00
CA GLY A 201 8.55 20.91 2.32
C GLY A 201 10.07 20.96 2.28
N ASP A 202 10.63 21.03 3.49
CA ASP A 202 12.04 21.23 3.79
C ASP A 202 12.80 22.07 2.76
N GLY A 203 12.29 23.25 2.41
CA GLY A 203 12.84 24.06 1.33
C GLY A 203 12.38 25.50 1.28
N TRP A 204 12.66 26.17 0.17
CA TRP A 204 12.38 27.60 -0.05
C TRP A 204 11.51 27.87 -1.29
N GLY A 205 11.03 26.81 -1.95
CA GLY A 205 10.14 26.91 -3.11
C GLY A 205 10.85 27.38 -4.38
N PHE A 206 10.10 28.00 -5.29
CA PHE A 206 10.59 28.47 -6.59
C PHE A 206 11.27 29.84 -6.51
N ASP A 207 12.06 30.21 -7.52
CA ASP A 207 12.62 31.56 -7.62
C ASP A 207 11.54 32.62 -7.93
N PRO A 208 11.53 33.79 -7.27
CA PRO A 208 12.37 34.14 -6.12
C PRO A 208 11.97 33.35 -4.86
N VAL A 209 12.96 32.70 -4.25
CA VAL A 209 12.79 31.88 -3.05
C VAL A 209 12.28 32.69 -1.86
N VAL A 210 11.61 32.03 -0.92
CA VAL A 210 11.20 32.68 0.35
C VAL A 210 12.39 32.93 1.28
N GLU A 211 12.24 33.82 2.25
CA GLU A 211 13.32 34.28 3.15
C GLU A 211 13.81 33.22 4.15
N LYS A 212 13.01 32.19 4.42
CA LYS A 212 13.30 31.15 5.42
C LYS A 212 12.90 29.78 4.91
N LYS A 213 13.61 28.75 5.38
CA LYS A 213 13.30 27.36 5.05
C LYS A 213 11.97 26.95 5.71
N LEU A 214 11.02 26.50 4.90
CA LEU A 214 9.71 26.02 5.34
C LEU A 214 9.65 24.50 5.29
N SER A 215 8.98 23.89 6.28
CA SER A 215 8.57 22.48 6.22
C SER A 215 7.26 22.31 5.43
N LEU A 216 6.48 23.39 5.30
CA LEU A 216 5.24 23.46 4.54
C LEU A 216 5.11 24.83 3.88
N GLY A 217 5.16 24.86 2.55
CA GLY A 217 4.88 26.04 1.72
C GLY A 217 3.99 25.68 0.52
N ILE A 218 3.35 26.67 -0.08
CA ILE A 218 2.41 26.49 -1.21
C ILE A 218 2.98 27.16 -2.46
N CYS A 219 2.78 26.53 -3.61
CA CYS A 219 3.16 27.07 -4.91
C CYS A 219 2.03 26.95 -5.92
N LYS A 220 2.05 27.86 -6.89
CA LYS A 220 1.21 27.82 -8.08
C LYS A 220 2.10 27.61 -9.30
N VAL A 221 1.70 26.68 -10.16
CA VAL A 221 2.37 26.38 -11.44
C VAL A 221 1.39 26.66 -12.58
N THR A 222 1.77 27.56 -13.48
CA THR A 222 0.98 27.98 -14.64
C THR A 222 1.69 27.62 -15.95
N GLY A 223 0.93 27.55 -17.04
CA GLY A 223 1.41 27.14 -18.35
C GLY A 223 0.37 26.30 -19.10
N GLY A 224 0.76 25.83 -20.29
CA GLY A 224 -0.07 24.94 -21.12
C GLY A 224 -0.24 23.55 -20.52
N THR A 225 -0.72 22.61 -21.33
CA THR A 225 -0.87 21.18 -20.99
C THR A 225 0.45 20.40 -21.11
N SER A 226 1.57 21.10 -21.16
CA SER A 226 2.92 20.54 -21.20
C SER A 226 3.86 21.40 -20.34
N PRO A 227 4.87 20.80 -19.68
CA PRO A 227 5.82 21.51 -18.84
C PRO A 227 6.88 22.30 -19.62
N ALA A 228 6.90 22.26 -20.96
CA ALA A 228 7.97 22.86 -21.78
C ALA A 228 8.27 24.36 -21.50
N SER A 229 7.33 25.09 -20.89
CA SER A 229 7.51 26.50 -20.52
C SER A 229 6.73 26.90 -19.26
N PHE A 230 6.55 25.96 -18.31
CA PHE A 230 5.80 26.28 -17.09
C PHE A 230 6.44 27.44 -16.32
N ARG A 231 5.59 28.24 -15.68
CA ARG A 231 5.99 29.26 -14.70
C ARG A 231 5.51 28.82 -13.34
N ALA A 232 6.29 29.10 -12.30
CA ALA A 232 5.91 28.75 -10.95
C ALA A 232 6.21 29.91 -10.02
N GLU A 233 5.36 30.10 -9.01
CA GLU A 233 5.50 31.14 -7.99
C GLU A 233 5.14 30.59 -6.62
N ASN A 234 5.78 31.12 -5.58
CA ASN A 234 5.44 30.84 -4.20
C ASN A 234 4.19 31.63 -3.80
N ILE A 235 3.23 30.96 -3.15
CA ILE A 235 2.07 31.63 -2.55
C ILE A 235 2.38 31.83 -1.07
N ARG A 236 2.50 33.09 -0.64
CA ARG A 236 2.66 33.42 0.78
C ARG A 236 1.33 33.28 1.51
N SER A 237 1.35 32.53 2.60
CA SER A 237 0.15 32.28 3.41
C SER A 237 0.49 32.03 4.87
N GLU A 238 0.29 33.06 5.71
CA GLU A 238 0.57 33.02 7.15
C GLU A 238 -0.18 31.90 7.88
N THR A 239 -1.36 31.51 7.41
CA THR A 239 -2.21 30.50 8.05
C THR A 239 -1.77 29.06 7.82
N ILE A 240 -0.92 28.79 6.81
CA ILE A 240 -0.49 27.43 6.44
C ILE A 240 1.02 27.21 6.55
N GLU A 241 1.83 28.25 6.35
CA GLU A 241 3.29 28.10 6.36
C GLU A 241 3.77 27.53 7.70
N ARG A 242 4.62 26.52 7.65
CA ARG A 242 5.25 25.93 8.84
C ARG A 242 6.75 25.83 8.67
N THR A 243 7.45 25.87 9.78
CA THR A 243 8.89 25.60 9.89
C THR A 243 9.11 24.28 10.61
N GLY A 244 10.28 23.70 10.42
CA GLY A 244 10.66 22.40 10.97
C GLY A 244 11.63 21.72 10.02
N GLN A 245 12.16 20.56 10.39
CA GLN A 245 13.04 19.75 9.54
C GLN A 245 12.66 18.29 9.62
N GLY A 246 12.62 17.60 8.47
CA GLY A 246 12.37 16.17 8.41
C GLY A 246 11.05 15.79 9.08
N ALA A 247 11.09 14.80 9.99
CA ALA A 247 9.93 14.31 10.72
C ALA A 247 9.35 15.30 11.73
N HIS A 248 10.09 16.35 12.09
CA HIS A 248 9.69 17.32 13.11
C HIS A 248 8.94 18.53 12.55
N GLY A 249 8.80 18.63 11.24
CA GLY A 249 8.02 19.68 10.58
C GLY A 249 6.76 19.11 9.93
N PRO A 250 5.59 19.76 10.08
CA PRO A 250 4.41 19.46 9.28
C PRO A 250 4.74 19.58 7.78
N LYS A 251 4.27 18.62 6.97
CA LYS A 251 4.55 18.52 5.53
C LYS A 251 3.31 18.11 4.75
N ALA A 252 3.11 18.67 3.57
CA ALA A 252 2.02 18.25 2.69
C ALA A 252 2.26 16.84 2.13
N SER A 253 1.28 15.95 2.24
CA SER A 253 1.27 14.63 1.59
C SER A 253 0.36 14.56 0.37
N GLY A 254 -0.74 15.30 0.36
CA GLY A 254 -1.71 15.30 -0.74
C GLY A 254 -2.44 16.62 -0.86
N ILE A 255 -2.72 17.06 -2.09
CA ILE A 255 -3.53 18.24 -2.38
C ILE A 255 -4.58 17.91 -3.44
N LEU A 256 -5.75 18.51 -3.32
CA LEU A 256 -6.88 18.33 -4.24
C LEU A 256 -7.67 19.62 -4.35
N MET A 257 -8.14 19.98 -5.55
CA MET A 257 -9.19 20.98 -5.70
C MET A 257 -10.53 20.31 -6.04
N VAL A 258 -11.58 20.65 -5.29
CA VAL A 258 -12.97 20.23 -5.55
C VAL A 258 -13.87 21.46 -5.44
N ASP A 259 -14.66 21.73 -6.48
CA ASP A 259 -15.64 22.83 -6.51
C ASP A 259 -15.08 24.19 -6.06
N GLY A 260 -13.85 24.51 -6.51
CA GLY A 260 -13.16 25.78 -6.21
C GLY A 260 -12.50 25.85 -4.83
N VAL A 261 -12.49 24.75 -4.07
CA VAL A 261 -11.85 24.67 -2.75
C VAL A 261 -10.63 23.76 -2.82
N LEU A 262 -9.48 24.27 -2.39
CA LEU A 262 -8.28 23.47 -2.19
C LEU A 262 -8.36 22.74 -0.85
N TYR A 263 -8.06 21.45 -0.85
CA TYR A 263 -7.92 20.59 0.32
C TYR A 263 -6.50 20.06 0.36
N LEU A 264 -5.90 20.03 1.55
CA LEU A 264 -4.52 19.63 1.78
C LEU A 264 -4.47 18.67 2.95
N TRP A 265 -3.86 17.51 2.73
CA TRP A 265 -3.44 16.61 3.79
C TRP A 265 -2.03 16.98 4.25
N ILE A 266 -1.88 17.19 5.55
CA ILE A 266 -0.62 17.52 6.20
C ILE A 266 -0.25 16.37 7.14
N ARG A 267 0.88 15.72 6.89
CA ARG A 267 1.48 14.71 7.77
C ARG A 267 2.40 15.35 8.81
N ASN A 268 2.89 14.55 9.76
CA ASN A 268 3.78 14.97 10.84
C ASN A 268 3.13 15.95 11.82
N THR A 269 1.83 15.81 12.05
CA THR A 269 1.05 16.62 13.02
C THR A 269 0.64 15.79 14.24
N GLY A 270 1.34 14.68 14.49
CA GLY A 270 0.92 13.58 15.38
C GLY A 270 0.62 12.34 14.55
N ASN A 271 -0.18 12.52 13.50
CA ASN A 271 -0.38 11.58 12.40
C ASN A 271 -0.67 12.42 11.12
N ALA A 272 -1.94 12.65 10.74
CA ALA A 272 -2.30 13.55 9.65
C ALA A 272 -3.50 14.46 9.94
N GLU A 273 -3.46 15.68 9.42
CA GLU A 273 -4.45 16.74 9.64
C GLU A 273 -4.88 17.36 8.31
N LEU A 274 -6.17 17.69 8.18
CA LEU A 274 -6.73 18.32 6.98
C LEU A 274 -6.69 19.85 7.11
N ALA A 275 -6.40 20.54 6.01
CA ALA A 275 -6.66 21.97 5.87
C ALA A 275 -7.32 22.27 4.53
N TRP A 276 -8.06 23.38 4.44
CA TRP A 276 -8.66 23.83 3.18
C TRP A 276 -8.58 25.34 2.96
N SER A 277 -8.57 25.73 1.69
CA SER A 277 -8.51 27.13 1.25
C SER A 277 -9.57 27.41 0.18
N LYS A 278 -10.30 28.51 0.34
CA LYS A 278 -11.35 28.98 -0.57
C LYS A 278 -10.90 30.15 -1.44
N ASP A 279 -9.63 30.53 -1.35
CA ASP A 279 -9.05 31.71 -1.99
C ASP A 279 -7.71 31.39 -2.68
N HIS A 280 -7.66 30.19 -3.26
CA HIS A 280 -6.52 29.72 -4.06
C HIS A 280 -5.20 29.70 -3.27
N GLY A 281 -5.27 29.25 -2.01
CA GLY A 281 -4.11 28.97 -1.18
C GLY A 281 -3.55 30.17 -0.41
N LYS A 282 -4.24 31.32 -0.41
CA LYS A 282 -3.81 32.53 0.31
C LYS A 282 -4.13 32.46 1.81
N THR A 283 -5.27 31.89 2.16
CA THR A 283 -5.67 31.61 3.54
C THR A 283 -6.21 30.20 3.67
N TRP A 284 -5.96 29.60 4.83
CA TRP A 284 -6.26 28.20 5.12
C TRP A 284 -6.96 28.05 6.46
N THR A 285 -7.99 27.22 6.48
CA THR A 285 -8.64 26.74 7.71
C THR A 285 -8.16 25.32 7.99
N TRP A 286 -7.73 25.06 9.22
CA TRP A 286 -7.35 23.72 9.67
C TRP A 286 -8.56 23.03 10.26
N ALA A 287 -8.64 21.71 10.05
CA ALA A 287 -9.57 20.88 10.79
C ALA A 287 -9.27 20.95 12.29
N ASP A 288 -10.30 20.77 13.11
CA ASP A 288 -10.18 20.60 14.56
C ASP A 288 -9.96 19.13 14.96
N TRP A 289 -9.70 18.28 13.98
CA TRP A 289 -9.52 16.83 14.11
C TRP A 289 -8.35 16.33 13.27
N LYS A 290 -7.87 15.13 13.61
CA LYS A 290 -6.79 14.41 12.92
C LYS A 290 -7.20 12.99 12.62
N LEU A 291 -6.63 12.40 11.59
CA LEU A 291 -6.57 10.94 11.50
C LEU A 291 -5.55 10.47 12.54
N GLU A 292 -5.94 9.53 13.40
CA GLU A 292 -5.10 9.06 14.52
C GLU A 292 -4.60 7.64 14.30
N THR A 293 -5.36 6.80 13.59
CA THR A 293 -4.99 5.43 13.23
C THR A 293 -4.66 5.32 11.73
N SER A 294 -3.60 4.60 11.39
CA SER A 294 -3.13 4.41 10.01
C SER A 294 -2.89 5.77 9.33
N PHE A 295 -3.07 5.87 8.02
CA PHE A 295 -3.11 7.14 7.27
C PHE A 295 -1.98 8.15 7.57
N GLY A 296 -0.76 7.67 7.87
CA GLY A 296 0.41 8.48 8.22
C GLY A 296 0.94 9.39 7.12
N ALA A 297 0.57 9.16 5.86
CA ALA A 297 0.86 10.08 4.74
C ALA A 297 -0.27 10.03 3.70
N PRO A 298 -1.46 10.58 4.03
CA PRO A 298 -2.62 10.46 3.17
C PRO A 298 -2.48 11.32 1.91
N THR A 299 -2.82 10.75 0.76
CA THR A 299 -2.82 11.44 -0.53
C THR A 299 -4.18 11.31 -1.21
N PHE A 300 -4.55 12.31 -2.01
CA PHE A 300 -5.81 12.28 -2.75
C PHE A 300 -5.63 11.62 -4.10
N LEU A 301 -6.64 10.84 -4.52
CA LEU A 301 -6.85 10.54 -5.93
C LEU A 301 -7.14 11.83 -6.70
N ASN A 302 -6.29 12.20 -7.64
CA ASN A 302 -6.53 13.35 -8.51
C ASN A 302 -7.26 12.96 -9.80
N PHE A 303 -8.21 13.80 -10.21
CA PHE A 303 -8.88 13.73 -11.52
C PHE A 303 -8.50 14.96 -12.35
N GLY A 304 -9.32 15.31 -13.35
CA GLY A 304 -9.12 16.48 -14.19
C GLY A 304 -9.28 17.80 -13.42
N LYS A 305 -9.28 18.88 -14.19
CA LYS A 305 -9.44 20.26 -13.71
C LYS A 305 -10.60 20.40 -12.71
N ASN A 306 -10.31 20.93 -11.52
CA ASN A 306 -11.30 21.13 -10.45
C ASN A 306 -12.08 19.85 -10.12
N TYR A 307 -11.37 18.71 -10.05
CA TYR A 307 -11.96 17.38 -9.86
C TYR A 307 -12.91 16.89 -10.97
N ASN A 308 -12.92 17.55 -12.12
CA ASN A 308 -13.78 17.14 -13.23
C ASN A 308 -13.42 15.74 -13.74
N GLY A 309 -14.43 14.96 -14.09
CA GLY A 309 -14.27 13.56 -14.49
C GLY A 309 -14.15 12.58 -13.32
N ALA A 310 -14.37 13.02 -12.08
CA ALA A 310 -14.55 12.12 -10.95
C ALA A 310 -15.64 11.08 -11.24
N ARG A 311 -15.37 9.82 -10.90
CA ARG A 311 -16.23 8.67 -11.24
C ARG A 311 -17.62 8.71 -10.58
N ASP A 312 -17.71 9.33 -9.43
CA ASP A 312 -18.89 9.42 -8.58
C ASP A 312 -18.74 10.61 -7.62
N ASP A 313 -19.63 10.75 -6.63
CA ASP A 313 -19.69 11.88 -5.71
C ASP A 313 -18.76 11.77 -4.49
N PHE A 314 -17.74 10.93 -4.56
CA PHE A 314 -16.74 10.76 -3.51
C PHE A 314 -15.38 11.36 -3.87
N VAL A 315 -14.64 11.71 -2.83
CA VAL A 315 -13.19 11.91 -2.86
C VAL A 315 -12.52 10.67 -2.28
N TYR A 316 -11.49 10.16 -2.95
CA TYR A 316 -10.72 8.99 -2.52
C TYR A 316 -9.35 9.39 -1.98
N ILE A 317 -8.93 8.70 -0.92
CA ILE A 317 -7.70 8.98 -0.18
C ILE A 317 -6.94 7.67 0.04
N TYR A 318 -5.62 7.70 -0.16
CA TYR A 318 -4.75 6.54 0.00
C TYR A 318 -3.62 6.84 0.97
N SER A 319 -3.17 5.83 1.71
CA SER A 319 -1.98 5.89 2.55
C SER A 319 -1.39 4.51 2.77
N GLN A 320 -0.11 4.44 3.11
CA GLN A 320 0.46 3.25 3.72
C GLN A 320 -0.24 2.96 5.06
N ASP A 321 -0.38 1.68 5.41
CA ASP A 321 -1.09 1.26 6.62
C ASP A 321 -0.23 1.37 7.90
N ARG A 322 0.20 2.60 8.19
CA ARG A 322 1.00 3.00 9.37
C ARG A 322 0.65 4.42 9.77
N ASP A 323 0.92 4.76 11.02
CA ASP A 323 0.62 6.09 11.60
C ASP A 323 1.64 7.16 11.20
N SER A 324 2.74 6.77 10.56
CA SER A 324 3.85 7.63 10.21
C SER A 324 4.20 7.55 8.72
N ALA A 325 4.60 8.69 8.16
CA ALA A 325 5.14 8.82 6.80
C ALA A 325 6.52 8.17 6.61
N TYR A 326 7.14 7.72 7.70
CA TYR A 326 8.50 7.18 7.72
C TYR A 326 8.54 5.67 7.88
N ASP A 327 7.42 5.06 8.25
CA ASP A 327 7.34 3.63 8.49
C ASP A 327 7.02 2.89 7.19
N ARG A 328 7.66 1.73 7.04
CA ARG A 328 7.35 0.77 5.98
C ARG A 328 6.06 0.04 6.33
N ALA A 329 5.21 -0.16 5.34
CA ALA A 329 3.99 -0.95 5.49
C ALA A 329 3.99 -2.14 4.54
N ASP A 330 3.13 -3.11 4.87
CA ASP A 330 2.89 -4.28 4.03
C ASP A 330 1.77 -4.04 3.01
N SER A 331 0.94 -3.03 3.29
CA SER A 331 -0.21 -2.66 2.51
C SER A 331 -0.43 -1.14 2.46
N MET A 332 -1.17 -0.73 1.45
CA MET A 332 -1.85 0.56 1.37
C MET A 332 -3.32 0.37 1.72
N VAL A 333 -3.90 1.38 2.35
CA VAL A 333 -5.32 1.47 2.68
C VAL A 333 -5.97 2.61 1.92
N MET A 334 -7.30 2.55 1.81
CA MET A 334 -8.10 3.56 1.12
C MET A 334 -9.25 4.04 2.00
N ALA A 335 -9.54 5.33 1.94
CA ALA A 335 -10.76 5.93 2.48
C ALA A 335 -11.49 6.69 1.37
N ARG A 336 -12.78 6.96 1.59
CA ARG A 336 -13.57 7.88 0.79
C ARG A 336 -14.43 8.79 1.66
N VAL A 337 -14.80 9.94 1.13
CA VAL A 337 -15.73 10.89 1.77
C VAL A 337 -16.57 11.57 0.69
N PRO A 338 -17.87 11.85 0.91
CA PRO A 338 -18.65 12.63 -0.04
C PRO A 338 -18.00 13.99 -0.32
N LYS A 339 -17.97 14.43 -1.59
CA LYS A 339 -17.29 15.68 -2.01
C LYS A 339 -17.73 16.92 -1.22
N ASN A 340 -18.98 16.97 -0.78
CA ASN A 340 -19.54 18.08 0.01
C ASN A 340 -19.35 17.92 1.53
N ARG A 341 -18.65 16.87 1.98
CA ARG A 341 -18.44 16.53 3.40
C ARG A 341 -16.98 16.32 3.78
N ILE A 342 -16.03 16.69 2.93
CA ILE A 342 -14.58 16.49 3.14
C ILE A 342 -14.09 17.02 4.50
N THR A 343 -14.71 18.07 5.04
CA THR A 343 -14.31 18.64 6.34
C THR A 343 -14.89 17.94 7.57
N SER A 344 -15.76 16.93 7.40
CA SER A 344 -16.41 16.20 8.50
C SER A 344 -15.78 14.81 8.68
N GLN A 345 -15.04 14.61 9.78
CA GLN A 345 -14.36 13.34 10.06
C GLN A 345 -15.30 12.12 10.07
N SER A 346 -16.50 12.28 10.62
CA SER A 346 -17.46 11.19 10.78
C SER A 346 -18.09 10.69 9.48
N ASP A 347 -17.95 11.46 8.39
CA ASP A 347 -18.49 11.11 7.07
C ASP A 347 -17.50 10.28 6.22
N TYR A 348 -16.32 9.97 6.78
CA TYR A 348 -15.31 9.14 6.13
C TYR A 348 -15.66 7.66 6.25
N GLU A 349 -15.51 6.94 5.15
CA GLU A 349 -15.63 5.49 5.08
C GLU A 349 -14.30 4.88 4.64
N PHE A 350 -13.95 3.73 5.19
CA PHE A 350 -12.72 3.01 4.93
C PHE A 350 -13.00 1.78 4.08
N PHE A 351 -12.14 1.54 3.10
CA PHE A 351 -12.20 0.34 2.28
C PHE A 351 -11.89 -0.88 3.16
N SER A 352 -12.74 -1.90 3.08
CA SER A 352 -12.54 -3.17 3.80
C SER A 352 -12.01 -4.25 2.86
N HIS A 353 -12.72 -4.54 1.78
CA HIS A 353 -12.36 -5.55 0.80
C HIS A 353 -13.20 -5.36 -0.47
N VAL A 354 -12.88 -6.12 -1.52
CA VAL A 354 -13.79 -6.34 -2.64
C VAL A 354 -14.57 -7.61 -2.35
N ASP A 355 -15.89 -7.58 -2.49
CA ASP A 355 -16.75 -8.75 -2.30
C ASP A 355 -16.62 -9.75 -3.46
N PHE A 356 -17.34 -10.87 -3.36
CA PHE A 356 -17.30 -11.94 -4.35
C PHE A 356 -17.90 -11.57 -5.72
N VAL A 357 -18.64 -10.46 -5.83
CA VAL A 357 -19.17 -9.96 -7.10
C VAL A 357 -18.31 -8.84 -7.71
N GLY A 358 -17.22 -8.46 -7.03
CA GLY A 358 -16.28 -7.45 -7.52
C GLY A 358 -16.57 -6.02 -7.03
N GLU A 359 -17.50 -5.85 -6.09
CA GLU A 359 -17.88 -4.54 -5.56
C GLU A 359 -17.13 -4.21 -4.26
N PRO A 360 -16.75 -2.93 -4.04
CA PRO A 360 -16.02 -2.53 -2.85
C PRO A 360 -16.95 -2.47 -1.63
N VAL A 361 -16.53 -3.11 -0.55
CA VAL A 361 -17.17 -3.03 0.76
C VAL A 361 -16.50 -1.94 1.60
N TRP A 362 -17.33 -1.06 2.15
CA TRP A 362 -16.92 0.08 2.95
C TRP A 362 -17.41 -0.05 4.38
N THR A 363 -16.64 0.50 5.32
CA THR A 363 -16.93 0.49 6.77
C THR A 363 -16.66 1.87 7.35
N SER A 364 -17.48 2.32 8.30
CA SER A 364 -17.21 3.53 9.09
C SER A 364 -16.22 3.29 10.23
N ASP A 365 -15.94 2.02 10.54
CA ASP A 365 -15.00 1.60 11.58
C ASP A 365 -13.61 1.37 10.98
N ILE A 366 -12.66 2.24 11.33
CA ILE A 366 -11.29 2.23 10.80
C ILE A 366 -10.52 0.95 11.18
N GLU A 367 -10.90 0.27 12.25
CA GLU A 367 -10.28 -1.00 12.67
C GLU A 367 -10.69 -2.18 11.77
N LYS A 368 -11.69 -1.99 10.92
CA LYS A 368 -12.16 -2.97 9.94
C LYS A 368 -11.68 -2.69 8.50
N ARG A 369 -10.83 -1.68 8.33
CA ARG A 369 -10.19 -1.40 7.03
C ARG A 369 -9.38 -2.61 6.58
N GLY A 370 -9.24 -2.76 5.27
CA GLY A 370 -8.38 -3.76 4.68
C GLY A 370 -7.51 -3.18 3.57
N PRO A 371 -6.62 -4.00 3.01
CA PRO A 371 -5.64 -3.55 2.04
C PRO A 371 -6.28 -3.28 0.67
N VAL A 372 -6.03 -2.11 0.11
CA VAL A 372 -6.37 -1.81 -1.30
C VAL A 372 -5.23 -2.19 -2.26
N PHE A 373 -4.02 -2.28 -1.72
CA PHE A 373 -2.81 -2.69 -2.42
C PHE A 373 -1.86 -3.35 -1.42
N ILE A 374 -1.35 -4.54 -1.72
CA ILE A 374 -0.35 -5.25 -0.92
C ILE A 374 1.00 -5.24 -1.66
N HIS A 375 2.06 -4.91 -0.93
CA HIS A 375 3.45 -5.13 -1.32
C HIS A 375 4.26 -5.15 -0.02
N TYR A 376 4.53 -6.36 0.46
CA TYR A 376 5.05 -6.61 1.80
C TYR A 376 6.32 -5.79 2.07
N ASN A 377 6.37 -5.08 3.20
CA ASN A 377 7.43 -4.18 3.64
C ASN A 377 7.90 -3.10 2.63
N ASN A 378 7.14 -2.89 1.56
CA ASN A 378 7.52 -2.01 0.46
C ASN A 378 6.47 -0.92 0.18
N CYS A 379 5.35 -0.92 0.90
CA CYS A 379 4.35 0.13 0.83
C CYS A 379 4.83 1.39 1.56
N TYR A 380 4.90 2.50 0.83
CA TYR A 380 5.41 3.78 1.32
C TYR A 380 4.67 4.96 0.65
N ARG A 381 5.35 6.11 0.55
CA ARG A 381 4.78 7.34 -0.01
C ARG A 381 4.37 7.15 -1.47
N ASN A 382 3.25 7.75 -1.82
CA ASN A 382 2.52 7.46 -3.04
C ASN A 382 1.87 8.70 -3.67
N GLY A 383 1.38 8.56 -4.89
CA GLY A 383 0.47 9.49 -5.54
C GLY A 383 -0.40 8.75 -6.56
N ILE A 384 -1.70 9.05 -6.59
CA ILE A 384 -2.65 8.40 -7.50
C ILE A 384 -3.34 9.45 -8.36
N THR A 385 -3.47 9.17 -9.67
CA THR A 385 -4.11 10.07 -10.61
C THR A 385 -4.89 9.31 -11.68
N TYR A 386 -6.03 9.84 -12.13
CA TYR A 386 -6.83 9.26 -13.20
C TYR A 386 -6.39 9.76 -14.58
N ASN A 387 -6.05 8.82 -15.46
CA ASN A 387 -5.84 9.07 -16.88
C ASN A 387 -7.17 8.81 -17.62
N ALA A 388 -7.88 9.89 -17.94
CA ALA A 388 -9.21 9.83 -18.51
C ALA A 388 -9.24 9.23 -19.92
N ALA A 389 -8.22 9.48 -20.73
CA ALA A 389 -8.16 8.99 -22.11
C ALA A 389 -8.04 7.46 -22.17
N LEU A 390 -7.31 6.86 -21.22
CA LEU A 390 -7.19 5.41 -21.12
C LEU A 390 -8.24 4.77 -20.20
N GLY A 391 -8.98 5.57 -19.43
CA GLY A 391 -9.93 5.08 -18.44
C GLY A 391 -9.25 4.27 -17.33
N ARG A 392 -8.07 4.72 -16.87
CA ARG A 392 -7.23 4.00 -15.90
C ARG A 392 -6.78 4.88 -14.74
N TYR A 393 -6.73 4.30 -13.55
CA TYR A 393 -6.13 4.89 -12.35
C TYR A 393 -4.66 4.55 -12.30
N PHE A 394 -3.79 5.55 -12.26
CA PHE A 394 -2.33 5.38 -12.20
C PHE A 394 -1.85 5.62 -10.77
N TRP A 395 -1.16 4.64 -10.20
CA TRP A 395 -0.54 4.71 -8.87
C TRP A 395 0.97 4.75 -9.01
N SER A 396 1.62 5.81 -8.53
CA SER A 396 3.07 5.88 -8.37
C SER A 396 3.45 5.68 -6.90
N GLN A 397 4.37 4.76 -6.61
CA GLN A 397 4.77 4.39 -5.24
C GLN A 397 6.28 4.28 -5.13
N VAL A 398 6.87 5.12 -4.29
CA VAL A 398 8.31 5.07 -3.99
C VAL A 398 8.59 3.86 -3.10
N LEU A 399 9.69 3.13 -3.37
CA LEU A 399 10.12 2.05 -2.49
C LEU A 399 10.91 2.61 -1.29
N PRO A 400 10.76 2.04 -0.09
CA PRO A 400 11.42 2.56 1.11
C PRO A 400 12.90 2.16 1.23
N GLU A 401 13.40 1.30 0.35
CA GLU A 401 14.78 0.82 0.35
C GLU A 401 15.71 1.71 -0.48
N SER A 402 16.89 2.03 0.06
CA SER A 402 17.91 2.83 -0.59
C SER A 402 19.29 2.49 -0.05
N LYS A 403 20.28 2.31 -0.94
CA LYS A 403 21.68 2.14 -0.56
C LYS A 403 22.38 3.48 -0.25
N HIS A 404 21.78 4.61 -0.64
CA HIS A 404 22.32 5.92 -0.34
C HIS A 404 21.95 6.34 1.08
N ARG A 405 22.93 6.89 1.81
CA ARG A 405 22.80 7.31 3.23
C ARG A 405 21.73 8.37 3.50
N GLN A 406 21.36 9.13 2.48
CA GLN A 406 20.30 10.16 2.54
C GLN A 406 18.98 9.68 1.91
N GLY A 407 18.87 8.38 1.65
CA GLY A 407 17.64 7.73 1.17
C GLY A 407 17.30 7.95 -0.30
N GLN A 408 16.05 7.64 -0.60
CA GLN A 408 15.33 7.71 -1.87
C GLN A 408 15.45 9.05 -2.62
N ARG A 409 15.83 10.13 -1.94
CA ARG A 409 16.11 11.43 -2.56
C ARG A 409 17.19 11.33 -3.62
N PHE A 410 18.21 10.50 -3.38
CA PHE A 410 19.40 10.43 -4.23
C PHE A 410 19.59 9.06 -4.90
N GLN A 411 18.97 8.01 -4.36
CA GLN A 411 19.02 6.67 -4.94
C GLN A 411 17.85 5.84 -4.43
N GLY A 412 17.20 5.07 -5.29
CA GLY A 412 16.13 4.17 -4.87
C GLY A 412 15.30 3.70 -6.04
N GLY A 413 14.25 2.94 -5.74
CA GLY A 413 13.31 2.41 -6.72
C GLY A 413 11.90 2.94 -6.53
N PHE A 414 11.05 2.69 -7.50
CA PHE A 414 9.61 2.96 -7.42
C PHE A 414 8.85 2.06 -8.39
N GLY A 415 7.55 1.92 -8.14
CA GLY A 415 6.62 1.24 -9.03
C GLY A 415 5.59 2.21 -9.61
N VAL A 416 5.11 1.89 -10.80
CA VAL A 416 3.90 2.48 -11.38
C VAL A 416 2.93 1.35 -11.73
N TYR A 417 1.69 1.51 -11.27
CA TYR A 417 0.61 0.55 -11.44
C TYR A 417 -0.59 1.20 -12.09
N GLU A 418 -1.41 0.40 -12.75
CA GLU A 418 -2.70 0.81 -13.30
C GLU A 418 -3.84 -0.09 -12.84
N ALA A 419 -5.05 0.46 -12.79
CA ALA A 419 -6.27 -0.31 -12.52
C ALA A 419 -7.49 0.27 -13.25
N PRO A 420 -8.52 -0.55 -13.52
CA PRO A 420 -9.80 -0.08 -14.04
C PRO A 420 -10.71 0.54 -12.97
N GLN A 421 -10.49 0.26 -11.68
CA GLN A 421 -11.22 0.85 -10.54
C GLN A 421 -10.22 1.42 -9.52
N PRO A 422 -10.63 2.39 -8.67
CA PRO A 422 -9.75 2.96 -7.65
C PRO A 422 -9.39 1.95 -6.53
N TRP A 423 -10.06 0.79 -6.48
CA TRP A 423 -9.73 -0.34 -5.61
C TRP A 423 -9.07 -1.52 -6.34
N GLY A 424 -8.61 -1.32 -7.59
CA GLY A 424 -8.00 -2.37 -8.39
C GLY A 424 -8.94 -3.03 -9.41
N PRO A 425 -8.66 -4.27 -9.87
CA PRO A 425 -7.41 -5.00 -9.63
C PRO A 425 -6.21 -4.24 -10.19
N TRP A 426 -5.15 -4.12 -9.40
CA TRP A 426 -3.93 -3.44 -9.83
C TRP A 426 -3.09 -4.32 -10.77
N ARG A 427 -2.37 -3.66 -11.66
CA ARG A 427 -1.44 -4.24 -12.61
C ARG A 427 -0.18 -3.40 -12.71
N THR A 428 0.97 -4.04 -12.87
CA THR A 428 2.25 -3.34 -12.97
C THR A 428 2.51 -2.85 -14.39
N ILE A 429 2.83 -1.57 -14.55
CA ILE A 429 3.26 -0.98 -15.84
C ILE A 429 4.74 -0.60 -15.84
N PHE A 430 5.31 -0.34 -14.67
CA PHE A 430 6.73 -0.07 -14.49
C PHE A 430 7.16 -0.46 -13.07
N PHE A 431 8.34 -1.06 -12.92
CA PHE A 431 8.91 -1.36 -11.61
C PHE A 431 10.43 -1.42 -11.69
N THR A 432 11.11 -0.79 -10.74
CA THR A 432 12.55 -0.94 -10.53
C THR A 432 12.88 -0.75 -9.05
N SER A 433 13.84 -1.51 -8.54
CA SER A 433 14.41 -1.32 -7.20
C SER A 433 15.53 -0.27 -7.16
N ASN A 434 16.05 0.12 -8.33
CA ASN A 434 17.06 1.16 -8.45
C ASN A 434 16.88 1.87 -9.80
N TRP A 435 16.28 3.06 -9.76
CA TRP A 435 16.08 3.90 -10.93
C TRP A 435 17.39 4.63 -11.31
N ASP A 436 17.42 5.21 -12.50
CA ASP A 436 18.58 5.93 -13.04
C ASP A 436 18.81 7.31 -12.39
N VAL A 437 17.84 7.78 -11.60
CA VAL A 437 17.94 8.94 -10.69
C VAL A 437 17.18 8.65 -9.40
N GLY A 438 17.45 9.40 -8.33
CA GLY A 438 16.68 9.28 -7.07
C GLY A 438 15.19 9.55 -7.32
N PRO A 439 14.27 8.63 -6.93
CA PRO A 439 12.83 8.83 -7.13
C PRO A 439 12.24 9.92 -6.23
N GLY A 440 12.96 10.33 -5.18
CA GLY A 440 12.48 11.35 -4.24
C GLY A 440 11.56 10.78 -3.17
N GLU A 441 10.94 11.70 -2.43
CA GLU A 441 10.01 11.44 -1.33
C GLU A 441 8.55 11.32 -1.82
N THR A 442 8.25 11.91 -2.97
CA THR A 442 6.91 11.95 -3.56
C THR A 442 7.03 11.87 -5.07
N SER A 443 6.06 11.23 -5.71
CA SER A 443 5.93 11.19 -7.17
C SER A 443 4.46 11.12 -7.59
N SER A 444 4.09 11.85 -8.65
CA SER A 444 2.73 11.83 -9.22
C SER A 444 2.73 12.23 -10.70
N PHE A 445 1.62 11.95 -11.38
CA PHE A 445 1.42 12.35 -12.78
C PHE A 445 0.30 13.40 -12.84
N PRO A 446 0.58 14.71 -12.86
CA PRO A 446 -0.48 15.72 -12.89
C PRO A 446 -1.36 15.59 -14.13
N THR A 447 -2.68 15.50 -13.96
CA THR A 447 -3.64 15.32 -15.09
C THR A 447 -3.54 16.41 -16.14
N LYS A 448 -3.21 17.65 -15.75
CA LYS A 448 -3.00 18.78 -16.68
C LYS A 448 -1.90 18.50 -17.71
N TRP A 449 -0.92 17.64 -17.40
CA TRP A 449 0.24 17.35 -18.23
C TRP A 449 0.21 15.97 -18.89
N MET A 450 -0.99 15.39 -19.00
CA MET A 450 -1.28 14.25 -19.86
C MET A 450 -1.74 14.75 -21.23
N SER A 451 -1.31 14.07 -22.31
CA SER A 451 -1.83 14.31 -23.65
C SER A 451 -3.29 13.91 -23.77
N ASP A 452 -3.96 14.39 -24.83
CA ASP A 452 -5.38 14.08 -25.09
C ASP A 452 -5.65 12.58 -25.27
N ASP A 453 -4.67 11.82 -25.78
CA ASP A 453 -4.71 10.36 -25.89
C ASP A 453 -4.22 9.62 -24.62
N GLY A 454 -3.73 10.37 -23.63
CA GLY A 454 -3.20 9.85 -22.38
C GLY A 454 -1.89 9.07 -22.48
N LEU A 455 -1.28 8.98 -23.68
CA LEU A 455 -0.06 8.21 -23.89
C LEU A 455 1.20 8.96 -23.48
N SER A 456 1.24 10.27 -23.67
CA SER A 456 2.30 11.13 -23.14
C SER A 456 1.90 11.69 -21.79
N MET A 457 2.72 11.45 -20.78
CA MET A 457 2.53 11.97 -19.41
C MET A 457 3.84 12.56 -18.88
N HIS A 458 3.77 13.25 -17.74
CA HIS A 458 4.93 13.79 -17.06
C HIS A 458 4.92 13.40 -15.59
N LEU A 459 5.96 12.71 -15.16
CA LEU A 459 6.19 12.41 -13.75
C LEU A 459 6.76 13.67 -13.09
N VAL A 460 6.07 14.15 -12.05
CA VAL A 460 6.61 15.12 -11.12
C VAL A 460 7.09 14.38 -9.89
N PHE A 461 8.35 14.60 -9.51
CA PHE A 461 8.99 13.90 -8.40
C PHE A 461 10.02 14.79 -7.71
N SER A 462 10.40 14.42 -6.48
CA SER A 462 11.30 15.24 -5.64
C SER A 462 12.76 14.74 -5.61
N GLY A 463 13.21 14.05 -6.66
CA GLY A 463 14.59 13.55 -6.73
C GLY A 463 15.62 14.68 -6.63
N ASP A 464 16.72 14.43 -5.93
CA ASP A 464 17.80 15.37 -5.63
C ASP A 464 17.39 16.68 -4.94
N ASP A 465 16.25 16.70 -4.24
CA ASP A 465 15.67 17.90 -3.60
C ASP A 465 15.33 19.02 -4.60
N PHE A 466 14.69 18.66 -5.71
CA PHE A 466 14.15 19.60 -6.69
C PHE A 466 12.67 19.35 -6.96
N PHE A 467 11.98 20.36 -7.49
CA PHE A 467 10.83 20.13 -8.37
C PHE A 467 11.36 19.56 -9.68
N SER A 468 11.21 18.25 -9.87
CA SER A 468 11.71 17.54 -11.06
C SER A 468 10.55 17.09 -11.94
N VAL A 469 10.66 17.32 -13.24
CA VAL A 469 9.68 16.87 -14.23
C VAL A 469 10.36 16.02 -15.29
N ARG A 470 9.88 14.80 -15.48
CA ARG A 470 10.38 13.86 -16.49
C ARG A 470 9.26 13.36 -17.37
N LYS A 471 9.45 13.43 -18.67
CA LYS A 471 8.50 12.90 -19.65
C LYS A 471 8.48 11.37 -19.61
N ALA A 472 7.27 10.82 -19.69
CA ALA A 472 6.95 9.41 -19.73
C ALA A 472 6.04 9.14 -20.93
N GLU A 473 6.42 8.21 -21.79
CA GLU A 473 5.59 7.76 -22.93
C GLU A 473 5.10 6.35 -22.66
N LEU A 474 3.79 6.14 -22.74
CA LEU A 474 3.18 4.83 -22.58
C LEU A 474 3.22 4.07 -23.90
N ARG A 475 3.67 2.82 -23.84
CA ARG A 475 3.57 1.89 -24.96
C ARG A 475 2.40 0.95 -24.70
N LEU A 476 1.37 1.00 -25.55
CA LEU A 476 0.26 0.04 -25.50
C LEU A 476 0.71 -1.33 -26.04
N ARG A 477 -0.03 -2.38 -25.68
CA ARG A 477 0.18 -3.75 -26.18
C ARG A 477 -0.38 -4.00 -27.57
#